data_AF-A0A1A3BLI0-F1
#
_entry.id   AF-A0A1A3BLI0-F1
#
_cell.length_a   1.000
_cell.length_b   1.000
_cell.length_c   1.000
_cell.angle_alpha   90.00
_cell.angle_beta   90.00
_cell.angle_gamma   90.00
#
_symmetry.space_group_name_H-M   'P 1'
#
loop_
_entity.id
_entity.type
_entity.pdbx_description
1 polymer ?
#
loop_
_entity_poly.entity_id
_entity_poly.type
_entity_poly.pdbx_seq_one_letter_code
_entity_poly.pdbx_strand_id
1 'polypeptide(L)'
;MGRNILALTATIAAGIMLAGCGDGRDTAASSTTATTSVSPAEAIAKWGSDHFSSSLDDIGKDFTWIGGAMQGLDFTDARAACRDLDTNVNKLEAKLPTPDRVLTGHVSVVVENLREFSQRCQGLNPQTTEAQLQEMSSYRKQAETAMNEAVQMVKRAQQAS
;
A
#
# COMPACT_ATOMS: atom_id res chain seq x y z
N MET A 1 -27.12 27.55 -11.14
CA MET A 1 -27.14 28.64 -10.13
C MET A 1 -28.36 28.44 -9.25
N GLY A 2 -28.17 28.12 -7.97
CA GLY A 2 -29.26 27.92 -7.01
C GLY A 2 -28.69 27.51 -5.66
N ARG A 3 -28.33 28.51 -4.84
CA ARG A 3 -27.95 28.34 -3.42
C ARG A 3 -29.25 28.20 -2.64
N ASN A 4 -29.44 27.11 -1.89
CA ASN A 4 -30.43 27.07 -0.82
C ASN A 4 -29.75 26.72 0.50
N ILE A 5 -29.83 27.71 1.37
CA ILE A 5 -29.36 27.80 2.75
C ILE A 5 -30.42 27.13 3.63
N LEU A 6 -30.04 26.19 4.48
CA LEU A 6 -30.85 25.77 5.63
C LEU A 6 -29.99 25.91 6.88
N ALA A 7 -30.26 27.00 7.60
CA ALA A 7 -29.76 27.29 8.92
C ALA A 7 -30.45 26.37 9.94
N LEU A 8 -29.68 25.80 10.86
CA LEU A 8 -30.20 25.11 12.04
C LEU A 8 -29.71 25.86 13.29
N THR A 9 -30.64 26.60 13.88
CA THR A 9 -30.65 27.24 15.21
C THR A 9 -30.41 26.19 16.31
N ALA A 10 -29.35 26.29 17.11
CA ALA A 10 -29.20 27.08 18.36
C ALA A 10 -29.90 26.47 19.60
N THR A 11 -29.09 25.92 20.52
CA THR A 11 -29.44 25.79 21.94
C THR A 11 -28.33 26.42 22.76
N ILE A 12 -28.58 27.63 23.27
CA ILE A 12 -27.70 28.35 24.18
C ILE A 12 -28.14 27.99 25.60
N ALA A 13 -27.33 27.22 26.32
CA ALA A 13 -27.47 27.08 27.77
C ALA A 13 -26.69 28.22 28.45
N ALA A 14 -27.41 29.22 28.93
CA ALA A 14 -26.88 30.28 29.77
C ALA A 14 -26.60 29.74 31.18
N GLY A 15 -25.33 29.58 31.53
CA GLY A 15 -24.87 29.33 32.90
C GLY A 15 -24.56 30.65 33.60
N ILE A 16 -25.30 30.91 34.67
CA ILE A 16 -25.28 32.12 35.52
C ILE A 16 -23.90 32.32 36.18
N MET A 17 -23.42 33.57 36.18
CA MET A 17 -22.19 33.99 36.86
C MET A 17 -22.35 33.94 38.38
N LEU A 18 -21.39 33.30 39.06
CA LEU A 18 -21.09 33.51 40.47
C LEU A 18 -19.75 34.26 40.55
N ALA A 19 -19.81 35.47 41.09
CA ALA A 19 -18.65 36.31 41.36
C ALA A 19 -17.75 35.65 42.43
N GLY A 20 -16.48 35.45 42.09
CA GLY A 20 -15.42 35.06 43.00
C GLY A 20 -14.11 35.70 42.56
N CYS A 21 -13.57 36.62 43.37
CA CYS A 21 -12.23 37.15 43.20
C CYS A 21 -11.20 36.04 43.42
N GLY A 22 -10.31 35.84 42.45
CA GLY A 22 -9.19 34.90 42.58
C GLY A 22 -8.24 35.03 41.41
N ASP A 23 -7.03 35.49 41.73
CA ASP A 23 -5.75 35.44 41.02
C ASP A 23 -5.69 35.03 39.53
N GLY A 24 -5.00 35.90 38.78
CA GLY A 24 -4.78 35.78 37.35
C GLY A 24 -4.22 34.43 36.91
N ARG A 25 -4.86 33.86 35.89
CA ARG A 25 -4.23 32.98 34.90
C ARG A 25 -4.89 33.25 33.56
N ASP A 26 -4.08 33.65 32.59
CA ASP A 26 -4.43 33.74 31.18
C ASP A 26 -5.12 32.45 30.74
N THR A 27 -6.43 32.52 30.51
CA THR A 27 -7.17 31.41 29.92
C THR A 27 -6.99 31.54 28.41
N ALA A 28 -5.91 30.94 27.90
CA ALA A 28 -5.75 30.70 26.48
C ALA A 28 -6.97 29.90 26.00
N ALA A 29 -7.75 30.48 25.09
CA ALA A 29 -8.83 29.78 24.42
C ALA A 29 -8.22 28.63 23.62
N SER A 30 -8.34 27.41 24.17
CA SER A 30 -8.06 26.17 23.45
C SER A 30 -9.01 26.09 22.26
N SER A 31 -8.53 26.54 21.10
CA SER A 31 -9.17 26.30 19.82
C SER A 31 -9.06 24.80 19.56
N THR A 32 -10.14 24.06 19.81
CA THR A 32 -10.23 22.65 19.41
C THR A 32 -10.27 22.63 17.88
N THR A 33 -9.10 22.51 17.26
CA THR A 33 -8.99 22.10 15.87
C THR A 33 -9.65 20.74 15.79
N ALA A 34 -10.80 20.66 15.13
CA ALA A 34 -11.43 19.40 14.80
C ALA A 34 -10.52 18.67 13.81
N THR A 35 -9.57 17.90 14.32
CA THR A 35 -8.81 16.94 13.52
C THR A 35 -9.81 15.88 13.09
N THR A 36 -10.23 15.92 11.82
CA THR A 36 -10.96 14.81 11.22
C THR A 36 -10.04 13.59 11.27
N SER A 37 -10.28 12.72 12.25
CA SER A 37 -9.53 11.48 12.40
C SER A 37 -9.97 10.54 11.29
N VAL A 38 -9.11 10.37 10.28
CA VAL A 38 -9.29 9.33 9.24
C VAL A 38 -9.37 7.98 9.95
N SER A 39 -10.36 7.16 9.59
CA SER A 39 -10.48 5.84 10.20
C SER A 39 -9.31 4.95 9.76
N PRO A 40 -8.87 3.96 10.57
CA PRO A 40 -7.83 3.03 10.14
C PRO A 40 -8.15 2.32 8.81
N ALA A 41 -9.43 1.98 8.59
CA ALA A 41 -9.88 1.37 7.33
C ALA A 41 -9.72 2.32 6.14
N GLU A 42 -10.12 3.59 6.29
CA GLU A 42 -9.96 4.60 5.25
C GLU A 42 -8.48 4.86 4.92
N ALA A 43 -7.60 4.86 5.94
CA ALA A 43 -6.16 5.00 5.73
C ALA A 43 -5.57 3.83 4.92
N ILE A 44 -5.95 2.58 5.25
CA ILE A 44 -5.52 1.38 4.51
C ILE A 44 -6.07 1.41 3.08
N ALA A 45 -7.35 1.72 2.91
CA ALA A 45 -8.02 1.78 1.61
C ALA A 45 -7.35 2.81 0.68
N LYS A 46 -7.09 4.01 1.22
CA LYS A 46 -6.39 5.09 0.51
C LYS A 46 -4.97 4.68 0.11
N TRP A 47 -4.17 4.15 1.05
CA TRP A 47 -2.82 3.70 0.75
C TRP A 47 -2.82 2.60 -0.34
N GLY A 48 -3.75 1.64 -0.25
CA GLY A 48 -3.88 0.57 -1.24
C GLY A 48 -4.25 1.08 -2.64
N SER A 49 -5.11 2.11 -2.72
CA SER A 49 -5.45 2.76 -3.99
C SER A 49 -4.29 3.59 -4.55
N ASP A 50 -3.62 4.39 -3.70
CA ASP A 50 -2.60 5.35 -4.11
C ASP A 50 -1.27 4.70 -4.48
N HIS A 51 -0.97 3.53 -3.92
CA HIS A 51 0.36 2.92 -4.01
C HIS A 51 0.33 1.46 -4.44
N PHE A 52 -0.53 0.65 -3.85
CA PHE A 52 -0.44 -0.80 -4.04
C PHE A 52 -0.98 -1.23 -5.40
N SER A 53 -2.16 -0.74 -5.80
CA SER A 53 -2.84 -1.18 -7.02
C SER A 53 -2.00 -0.96 -8.29
N SER A 54 -1.39 0.22 -8.45
CA SER A 54 -0.50 0.49 -9.58
C SER A 54 0.77 -0.36 -9.56
N SER A 55 1.33 -0.64 -8.37
CA SER A 55 2.49 -1.53 -8.25
C SER A 55 2.16 -2.96 -8.66
N LEU A 56 0.95 -3.45 -8.35
CA LEU A 56 0.51 -4.77 -8.79
C LEU A 56 0.37 -4.85 -10.31
N ASP A 57 -0.18 -3.82 -10.94
CA ASP A 57 -0.31 -3.76 -12.40
C ASP A 57 1.07 -3.80 -13.09
N ASP A 58 2.04 -3.03 -12.59
CA ASP A 58 3.39 -3.00 -13.17
C ASP A 58 4.12 -4.33 -12.97
N ILE A 59 4.09 -4.89 -11.75
CA ILE A 59 4.65 -6.23 -11.46
C ILE A 59 3.98 -7.31 -12.33
N GLY A 60 2.67 -7.24 -12.54
CA GLY A 60 1.92 -8.18 -13.38
C GLY A 60 2.31 -8.11 -14.86
N LYS A 61 2.57 -6.90 -15.38
CA LYS A 61 3.11 -6.72 -16.75
C LYS A 61 4.48 -7.34 -16.89
N ASP A 62 5.37 -7.13 -15.92
CA ASP A 62 6.72 -7.70 -15.95
C ASP A 62 6.64 -9.24 -15.98
N PHE A 63 5.81 -9.86 -15.13
CA PHE A 63 5.60 -11.31 -15.18
C PHE A 63 5.05 -11.80 -16.52
N THR A 64 4.17 -11.03 -17.16
CA THR A 64 3.65 -11.35 -18.49
C THR A 64 4.78 -11.35 -19.54
N TRP A 65 5.66 -10.35 -19.50
CA TRP A 65 6.80 -10.26 -20.40
C TRP A 65 7.85 -11.36 -20.14
N ILE A 66 8.16 -11.63 -18.88
CA ILE A 66 9.06 -12.73 -18.49
C ILE A 66 8.51 -14.06 -19.01
N GLY A 67 7.21 -14.32 -18.79
CA GLY A 67 6.55 -15.54 -19.26
C GLY A 67 6.58 -15.68 -20.78
N GLY A 68 6.27 -14.60 -21.51
CA GLY A 68 6.31 -14.59 -22.97
C GLY A 68 7.72 -14.83 -23.53
N ALA A 69 8.72 -14.14 -22.99
CA ALA A 69 10.12 -14.31 -23.40
C ALA A 69 10.63 -15.72 -23.11
N MET A 70 10.30 -16.29 -21.94
CA MET A 70 10.67 -17.66 -21.58
C MET A 70 10.02 -18.71 -22.50
N GLN A 71 8.77 -18.51 -22.92
CA GLN A 71 8.12 -19.38 -23.91
C GLN A 71 8.79 -19.32 -25.28
N GLY A 72 9.31 -18.14 -25.68
CA GLY A 72 10.07 -17.95 -26.90
C GLY A 72 11.55 -18.35 -26.81
N LEU A 73 12.01 -18.83 -25.65
CA LEU A 73 13.43 -19.06 -25.35
C LEU A 73 14.31 -17.80 -25.52
N ASP A 74 13.71 -16.61 -25.41
CA ASP A 74 14.41 -15.33 -25.46
C ASP A 74 14.91 -14.96 -24.06
N PHE A 75 16.07 -15.51 -23.72
CA PHE A 75 16.72 -15.23 -22.44
C PHE A 75 17.24 -13.78 -22.33
N THR A 76 17.35 -13.04 -23.43
CA THR A 76 17.77 -11.62 -23.37
C THR A 76 16.62 -10.76 -22.89
N ASP A 77 15.45 -10.93 -23.49
CA ASP A 77 14.23 -10.21 -23.11
C ASP A 77 13.72 -10.66 -21.74
N ALA A 78 13.82 -11.95 -21.39
CA ALA A 78 13.47 -12.43 -20.06
C ALA A 78 14.32 -11.76 -18.97
N ARG A 79 15.63 -11.64 -19.18
CA ARG A 79 16.53 -10.95 -18.24
C ARG A 79 16.25 -9.44 -18.18
N ALA A 80 15.85 -8.83 -19.29
CA ALA A 80 15.44 -7.42 -19.31
C ALA A 80 14.20 -7.18 -18.47
N ALA A 81 13.14 -7.95 -18.70
CA ALA A 81 11.91 -7.87 -17.93
C ALA A 81 12.14 -8.18 -16.44
N CYS A 82 13.12 -9.02 -16.09
CA CYS A 82 13.50 -9.25 -14.70
C CYS A 82 14.27 -8.11 -14.03
N ARG A 83 14.94 -7.24 -14.79
CA ARG A 83 15.47 -5.96 -14.25
C ARG A 83 14.35 -4.94 -14.04
N ASP A 84 13.37 -4.93 -14.93
CA ASP A 84 12.19 -4.06 -14.79
C ASP A 84 11.36 -4.47 -13.58
N LEU A 85 11.17 -5.78 -13.37
CA LEU A 85 10.56 -6.32 -12.15
C LEU A 85 11.30 -5.86 -10.89
N ASP A 86 12.63 -5.99 -10.84
CA ASP A 86 13.41 -5.52 -9.69
C ASP A 86 13.20 -4.03 -9.42
N THR A 87 13.17 -3.23 -10.49
CA THR A 87 12.91 -1.80 -10.42
C THR A 87 11.52 -1.50 -9.84
N ASN A 88 10.49 -2.22 -10.27
CA ASN A 88 9.13 -2.05 -9.78
C ASN A 88 8.94 -2.56 -8.35
N VAL A 89 9.65 -3.61 -7.95
CA VAL A 89 9.74 -4.07 -6.55
C VAL A 89 10.38 -3.00 -5.66
N ASN A 90 11.46 -2.36 -6.10
CA ASN A 90 12.10 -1.27 -5.36
C ASN A 90 11.17 -0.06 -5.19
N LYS A 91 10.36 0.26 -6.22
CA LYS A 91 9.34 1.31 -6.12
C LYS A 91 8.26 0.98 -5.08
N LEU A 92 7.82 -0.29 -4.98
CA LEU A 92 6.86 -0.74 -3.98
C LEU A 92 7.46 -0.69 -2.57
N GLU A 93 8.70 -1.15 -2.39
CA GLU A 93 9.41 -1.08 -1.11
C GLU A 93 9.50 0.36 -0.59
N ALA A 94 9.76 1.32 -1.48
CA ALA A 94 9.82 2.74 -1.13
C ALA A 94 8.48 3.34 -0.65
N LYS A 95 7.38 2.59 -0.70
CA LYS A 95 6.05 2.99 -0.17
C LYS A 95 5.78 2.43 1.24
N LEU A 96 6.72 1.67 1.80
CA LEU A 96 6.65 1.17 3.16
C LEU A 96 7.16 2.21 4.17
N PRO A 97 6.66 2.20 5.43
CA PRO A 97 5.62 1.30 5.96
C PRO A 97 4.22 1.67 5.45
N THR A 98 3.31 0.70 5.49
CA THR A 98 1.88 0.97 5.26
C THR A 98 1.22 1.48 6.55
N PRO A 99 -0.01 2.03 6.48
CA PRO A 99 -0.74 2.49 7.68
C PRO A 99 -1.07 1.38 8.69
N ASP A 100 -0.97 0.10 8.29
CA ASP A 100 -1.20 -1.05 9.15
C ASP A 100 0.05 -1.94 9.24
N ARG A 101 0.35 -2.44 10.44
CA ARG A 101 1.56 -3.24 10.68
C ARG A 101 1.49 -4.61 10.01
N VAL A 102 0.31 -5.23 10.00
CA VAL A 102 0.10 -6.56 9.39
C VAL A 102 0.21 -6.43 7.88
N LEU A 103 -0.41 -5.41 7.28
CA LEU A 103 -0.28 -5.11 5.86
C LEU A 103 1.19 -4.84 5.48
N THR A 104 1.92 -4.10 6.31
CA THR A 104 3.37 -3.90 6.13
C THR A 104 4.11 -5.24 6.10
N GLY A 105 3.81 -6.16 7.02
CA GLY A 105 4.39 -7.50 7.03
C GLY A 105 4.16 -8.27 5.72
N HIS A 106 2.92 -8.29 5.22
CA HIS A 106 2.62 -8.97 3.96
C HIS A 106 3.33 -8.33 2.77
N VAL A 107 3.30 -7.00 2.64
CA VAL A 107 3.96 -6.30 1.52
C VAL A 107 5.49 -6.46 1.59
N SER A 108 6.09 -6.49 2.78
CA SER A 108 7.51 -6.81 2.94
C SER A 108 7.86 -8.21 2.42
N VAL A 109 7.03 -9.23 2.72
CA VAL A 109 7.24 -10.59 2.20
C VAL A 109 7.10 -10.63 0.67
N VAL A 110 6.18 -9.86 0.09
CA VAL A 110 6.07 -9.68 -1.37
C VAL A 110 7.37 -9.12 -1.94
N VAL A 111 7.86 -8.01 -1.39
CA VAL A 111 9.09 -7.34 -1.84
C VAL A 111 10.29 -8.28 -1.78
N GLU A 112 10.49 -8.96 -0.65
CA GLU A 112 11.61 -9.89 -0.43
C GLU A 112 11.60 -11.02 -1.47
N ASN A 113 10.47 -11.70 -1.63
CA ASN A 113 10.37 -12.84 -2.54
C ASN A 113 10.45 -12.43 -4.01
N LEU A 114 9.88 -11.29 -4.39
CA LEU A 114 10.00 -10.79 -5.76
C LEU A 114 11.43 -10.33 -6.08
N ARG A 115 12.17 -9.79 -5.09
CA ARG A 115 13.58 -9.45 -5.24
C ARG A 115 14.45 -10.70 -5.41
N GLU A 116 14.23 -11.74 -4.61
CA GLU A 116 14.93 -13.02 -4.79
C GLU A 116 14.63 -13.64 -6.17
N PHE A 117 13.36 -13.58 -6.60
CA PHE A 117 12.96 -14.00 -7.94
C PHE A 117 13.67 -13.18 -9.02
N SER A 118 13.64 -11.84 -8.94
CA SER A 118 14.17 -10.94 -9.97
C SER A 118 15.67 -11.15 -10.15
N GLN A 119 16.43 -11.23 -9.06
CA GLN A 119 17.89 -11.40 -9.07
C GLN A 119 18.29 -12.72 -9.73
N ARG A 120 17.61 -13.81 -9.40
CA ARG A 120 17.86 -15.13 -10.01
C ARG A 120 17.44 -15.16 -11.47
N CYS A 121 16.31 -14.54 -11.77
CA CYS A 121 15.80 -14.45 -13.13
C CYS A 121 16.75 -13.68 -14.07
N GLN A 122 17.47 -12.68 -13.58
CA GLN A 122 18.49 -11.98 -14.36
C GLN A 122 19.68 -12.87 -14.77
N GLY A 123 19.85 -14.04 -14.13
CA GLY A 123 20.84 -15.05 -14.47
C GLY A 123 20.38 -16.09 -15.49
N LEU A 124 19.13 -16.04 -15.97
CA LEU A 124 18.57 -17.01 -16.90
C LEU A 124 19.36 -17.10 -18.20
N ASN A 125 19.59 -18.32 -18.66
CA ASN A 125 20.33 -18.62 -19.88
C ASN A 125 19.98 -20.05 -20.38
N PRO A 126 20.44 -20.47 -21.58
CA PRO A 126 20.12 -21.80 -22.12
C PRO A 126 20.60 -23.00 -21.27
N GLN A 127 21.51 -22.80 -20.31
CA GLN A 127 21.98 -23.82 -19.38
C GLN A 127 21.21 -23.83 -18.05
N THR A 128 20.22 -22.94 -17.88
CA THR A 128 19.36 -22.95 -16.70
C THR A 128 18.66 -24.30 -16.57
N THR A 129 18.82 -24.90 -15.39
CA THR A 129 18.27 -26.21 -15.05
C THR A 129 16.83 -26.12 -14.54
N GLU A 130 16.11 -27.24 -14.63
CA GLU A 130 14.77 -27.34 -14.06
C GLU A 130 14.74 -27.04 -12.55
N ALA A 131 15.76 -27.47 -11.80
CA ALA A 131 15.86 -27.18 -10.37
C ALA A 131 15.94 -25.67 -10.09
N GLN A 132 16.69 -24.91 -10.91
CA GLN A 132 16.77 -23.45 -10.78
C GLN A 132 15.43 -22.78 -11.11
N LEU A 133 14.71 -23.27 -12.13
CA LEU A 133 13.38 -22.77 -12.46
C LEU A 133 12.36 -23.07 -11.34
N GLN A 134 12.45 -24.25 -10.72
CA GLN A 134 11.61 -24.62 -9.58
C GLN A 134 11.89 -23.75 -8.35
N GLU A 135 13.16 -23.48 -8.06
CA GLU A 135 13.57 -22.57 -6.99
C GLU A 135 13.01 -21.16 -7.23
N MET A 136 13.18 -20.60 -8.44
CA MET A 136 12.57 -19.32 -8.81
C MET A 136 11.05 -19.34 -8.66
N SER A 137 10.38 -20.39 -9.14
CA SER A 137 8.93 -20.56 -9.02
C SER A 137 8.46 -20.55 -7.56
N SER A 138 9.28 -21.05 -6.63
CA SER A 138 8.96 -21.05 -5.20
C SER A 138 8.88 -19.63 -4.62
N TYR A 139 9.80 -18.74 -4.98
CA TYR A 139 9.78 -17.33 -4.57
C TYR A 139 8.56 -16.62 -5.14
N ARG A 140 8.26 -16.83 -6.43
CA ARG A 140 7.06 -16.26 -7.05
C ARG A 140 5.78 -16.67 -6.32
N LYS A 141 5.63 -17.97 -5.97
CA LYS A 141 4.45 -18.47 -5.25
C LYS A 141 4.31 -17.88 -3.85
N GLN A 142 5.44 -17.70 -3.14
CA GLN A 142 5.44 -17.06 -1.82
C GLN A 142 5.03 -15.59 -1.92
N ALA A 143 5.56 -14.86 -2.90
CA ALA A 143 5.15 -13.48 -3.19
C ALA A 143 3.65 -13.40 -3.53
N GLU A 144 3.15 -14.28 -4.41
CA GLU A 144 1.73 -14.33 -4.78
C GLU A 144 0.83 -14.59 -3.57
N THR A 145 1.23 -15.50 -2.68
CA THR A 145 0.47 -15.79 -1.46
C THR A 145 0.38 -14.56 -0.55
N ALA A 146 1.51 -13.90 -0.27
CA ALA A 146 1.53 -12.69 0.56
C ALA A 146 0.79 -11.51 -0.11
N MET A 147 0.90 -11.41 -1.43
CA MET A 147 0.20 -10.40 -2.24
C MET A 147 -1.31 -10.58 -2.15
N ASN A 148 -1.80 -11.81 -2.26
CA ASN A 148 -3.22 -12.12 -2.11
C ASN A 148 -3.74 -11.72 -0.72
N GLU A 149 -2.99 -12.01 0.36
CA GLU A 149 -3.35 -11.57 1.71
C GLU A 149 -3.42 -10.03 1.82
N ALA A 150 -2.40 -9.33 1.30
CA ALA A 150 -2.37 -7.87 1.28
C ALA A 150 -3.55 -7.27 0.48
N VAL A 151 -3.87 -7.84 -0.68
CA VAL A 151 -5.02 -7.42 -1.51
C VAL A 151 -6.33 -7.60 -0.74
N GLN A 152 -6.53 -8.74 -0.06
CA GLN A 152 -7.74 -8.97 0.73
C GLN A 152 -7.86 -8.01 1.92
N MET A 153 -6.74 -7.61 2.54
CA MET A 153 -6.76 -6.56 3.57
C MET A 153 -7.20 -5.22 3.00
N VAL A 154 -6.61 -4.78 1.89
CA VAL A 154 -6.97 -3.51 1.23
C VAL A 154 -8.45 -3.54 0.80
N LYS A 155 -8.90 -4.63 0.20
CA LYS A 155 -10.30 -4.79 -0.24
C LYS A 155 -11.28 -4.71 0.92
N ARG A 156 -11.00 -5.39 2.04
CA ARG A 156 -11.84 -5.30 3.25
C ARG A 156 -11.88 -3.88 3.82
N ALA A 157 -10.75 -3.19 3.82
CA ALA A 157 -10.67 -1.79 4.25
C ALA A 157 -11.50 -0.86 3.36
N GLN A 158 -11.44 -1.04 2.03
CA GLN A 158 -12.26 -0.29 1.06
C GLN A 158 -13.76 -0.52 1.22
N GLN A 159 -14.17 -1.70 1.70
CA GLN A 159 -15.58 -2.01 1.97
C GLN A 159 -16.07 -1.44 3.31
N ALA A 160 -15.14 -1.07 4.20
CA ALA A 160 -15.41 -0.56 5.53
C ALA A 160 -15.20 0.96 5.66
N SER A 161 -14.66 1.61 4.61
CA SER A 161 -14.50 3.05 4.47
C SER A 161 -15.68 3.65 3.72
#